data_AF-A0A9X1FVW1-F1
#
_entry.id   AF-A0A9X1FVW1-F1
#
_cell.length_a   1.000
_cell.length_b   1.000
_cell.length_c   1.000
_cell.angle_alpha   90.00
_cell.angle_beta   90.00
_cell.angle_gamma   90.00
#
_symmetry.space_group_name_H-M   'P 1'
#
loop_
_entity.id
_entity.type
_entity.pdbx_description
1 polymer ?
#
loop_
_entity_poly.entity_id
_entity_poly.type
_entity_poly.pdbx_seq_one_letter_code
_entity_poly.pdbx_strand_id
1 'polypeptide(L)'
;MDSQEIDASSADAGADPLIEQLKALPHSERTRQALRIAARLVEFSAFELAGTHTATYVADLINCAAKLDRSSAEVFEIFREPPVGALRRVQ
;
A
#
# COMPACT_ATOMS: atom_id res chain seq x y z
N MET A 1 13.54 37.45 36.37
CA MET A 1 13.17 36.08 36.76
C MET A 1 11.65 36.09 36.68
N ASP A 2 10.99 35.52 35.68
CA ASP A 2 11.25 34.20 35.11
C ASP A 2 11.05 34.17 33.60
N SER A 3 12.11 33.77 32.89
CA SER A 3 12.01 33.32 31.50
C SER A 3 11.36 31.94 31.52
N GLN A 4 10.09 31.85 31.16
CA GLN A 4 9.50 30.55 30.83
C GLN A 4 10.01 30.14 29.45
N GLU A 5 11.13 29.44 29.47
CA GLU A 5 11.65 28.63 28.38
C GLU A 5 10.64 27.50 28.15
N ILE A 6 9.76 27.66 27.15
CA ILE A 6 8.92 26.57 26.68
C ILE A 6 9.77 25.77 25.68
N ASP A 7 10.79 25.09 26.20
CA ASP A 7 11.38 23.96 25.49
C ASP A 7 10.51 22.74 25.75
N ALA A 8 9.54 22.56 24.87
CA ALA A 8 8.94 21.27 24.64
C ALA A 8 8.88 21.10 23.13
N SER A 9 10.04 20.78 22.56
CA SER A 9 10.16 20.01 21.33
C SER A 9 9.03 18.98 21.25
N SER A 10 7.98 19.33 20.52
CA SER A 10 6.86 18.45 20.15
C SER A 10 7.19 17.63 18.89
N ALA A 11 8.48 17.53 18.56
CA ALA A 11 8.98 16.67 17.52
C ALA A 11 8.93 15.22 18.03
N ASP A 12 8.08 14.43 17.38
CA ASP A 12 7.92 12.97 17.53
C ASP A 12 6.84 12.47 18.51
N ALA A 13 5.70 13.18 18.58
CA ALA A 13 4.46 12.57 19.07
C ALA A 13 3.83 11.65 18.01
N GLY A 14 4.29 10.40 17.96
CA GLY A 14 3.49 9.27 17.48
C GLY A 14 3.56 9.01 15.98
N ALA A 15 4.63 8.36 15.54
CA ALA A 15 4.56 7.58 14.31
C ALA A 15 3.39 6.59 14.42
N ASP A 16 2.47 6.62 13.45
CA ASP A 16 1.33 5.70 13.40
C ASP A 16 1.89 4.26 13.41
N PRO A 17 1.51 3.42 14.39
CA PRO A 17 2.04 2.06 14.53
C PRO A 17 1.79 1.20 13.29
N LEU A 18 0.77 1.49 12.48
CA LEU A 18 0.55 0.83 11.18
C LEU A 18 1.59 1.25 10.14
N ILE A 19 1.97 2.52 10.12
CA ILE A 19 2.98 3.03 9.19
C ILE A 19 4.35 2.44 9.52
N GLU A 20 4.70 2.32 10.81
CA GLU A 20 5.94 1.67 11.22
C GLU A 20 5.96 0.18 10.89
N GLN A 21 4.84 -0.53 11.10
CA GLN A 21 4.71 -1.93 10.67
C GLN A 21 4.86 -2.09 9.16
N LEU A 22 4.28 -1.19 8.36
CA LEU A 22 4.43 -1.19 6.90
C LEU A 22 5.87 -0.89 6.47
N LYS A 23 6.58 0.01 7.16
CA LYS A 23 8.00 0.31 6.90
C LYS A 23 8.91 -0.87 7.22
N ALA A 24 8.54 -1.72 8.18
CA ALA A 24 9.29 -2.91 8.55
C ALA A 24 9.18 -4.06 7.53
N LEU A 25 8.19 -4.03 6.62
CA LEU A 25 8.02 -5.07 5.61
C LEU A 25 9.14 -5.03 4.55
N PRO A 26 9.50 -6.19 3.96
CA PRO A 26 10.33 -6.25 2.76
C PRO A 26 9.79 -5.32 1.67
N HIS A 27 10.68 -4.75 0.84
CA HIS A 27 10.28 -3.76 -0.17
C HIS A 27 9.17 -4.27 -1.10
N SER A 28 9.25 -5.53 -1.54
CA SER A 28 8.23 -6.18 -2.36
C SER A 28 6.88 -6.27 -1.66
N GLU A 29 6.88 -6.70 -0.41
CA GLU A 29 5.66 -6.84 0.40
C GLU A 29 5.04 -5.47 0.72
N ARG A 30 5.87 -4.46 1.02
CA ARG A 30 5.41 -3.08 1.22
C ARG A 30 4.77 -2.51 -0.03
N THR A 31 5.41 -2.68 -1.19
CA THR A 31 4.90 -2.24 -2.48
C THR A 31 3.58 -2.96 -2.81
N ARG A 32 3.50 -4.26 -2.55
CA ARG A 32 2.26 -5.04 -2.69
C ARG A 32 1.14 -4.48 -1.82
N GLN A 33 1.40 -4.24 -0.54
CA GLN A 33 0.38 -3.68 0.37
C GLN A 33 -0.06 -2.28 -0.07
N ALA A 34 0.87 -1.42 -0.47
CA ALA A 34 0.55 -0.09 -0.98
C ALA A 34 -0.37 -0.14 -2.21
N LEU A 35 -0.08 -1.02 -3.18
CA LEU A 35 -0.92 -1.21 -4.37
C LEU A 35 -2.31 -1.73 -4.02
N ARG A 36 -2.43 -2.67 -3.07
CA ARG A 36 -3.73 -3.19 -2.61
C ARG A 36 -4.56 -2.13 -1.89
N ILE A 37 -3.93 -1.31 -1.05
CA ILE A 37 -4.61 -0.21 -0.37
C ILE A 37 -5.10 0.82 -1.40
N ALA A 38 -4.25 1.19 -2.36
CA ALA A 38 -4.63 2.10 -3.43
C ALA A 38 -5.80 1.57 -4.27
N ALA A 39 -5.77 0.28 -4.65
CA ALA A 39 -6.87 -0.36 -5.38
C ALA A 39 -8.20 -0.22 -4.64
N ARG A 40 -8.24 -0.54 -3.35
CA ARG A 40 -9.45 -0.44 -2.52
C ARG A 40 -9.96 1.00 -2.37
N LEU A 41 -9.05 1.97 -2.20
CA LEU A 41 -9.43 3.38 -2.10
C LEU A 41 -10.01 3.91 -3.41
N VAL A 42 -9.46 3.50 -4.55
CA VAL A 42 -9.99 3.85 -5.88
C VAL A 42 -11.35 3.19 -6.11
N GLU A 43 -11.51 1.92 -5.75
CA GLU A 43 -12.80 1.22 -5.82
C GLU A 43 -13.87 1.88 -4.95
N PHE A 44 -13.52 2.25 -3.71
CA PHE A 44 -14.41 2.99 -2.82
C PHE A 44 -14.79 4.36 -3.40
N SER A 45 -13.82 5.06 -4.00
CA SER A 45 -14.11 6.32 -4.70
C SER A 45 -15.08 6.12 -5.88
N ALA A 46 -14.94 5.03 -6.63
CA ALA A 46 -15.86 4.71 -7.72
C ALA A 46 -17.30 4.50 -7.21
N PHE A 47 -17.45 3.82 -6.08
CA PHE A 47 -18.74 3.65 -5.41
C PHE A 47 -19.36 4.99 -4.99
N GLU A 48 -18.61 5.85 -4.30
CA GLU A 48 -19.09 7.16 -3.86
C GLU A 48 -19.49 8.08 -5.03
N LEU A 49 -18.80 7.96 -6.16
CA LEU A 49 -19.01 8.80 -7.34
C LEU A 49 -20.08 8.25 -8.30
N ALA A 50 -20.57 7.02 -8.10
CA ALA A 50 -21.55 6.38 -8.97
C ALA A 50 -22.87 7.18 -9.09
N GLY A 51 -23.23 7.98 -8.08
CA GLY A 51 -24.42 8.82 -8.09
C GLY A 51 -24.23 10.23 -8.69
N THR A 52 -23.00 10.66 -8.93
CA THR A 52 -22.69 12.05 -9.30
C THR A 52 -21.88 12.19 -10.60
N HIS A 53 -21.30 11.10 -11.10
CA HIS A 53 -20.44 11.09 -12.28
C HIS A 53 -20.98 10.16 -13.37
N THR A 54 -20.41 10.28 -14.58
CA THR A 54 -20.82 9.42 -15.70
C THR A 54 -20.42 7.97 -15.47
N ALA A 55 -21.20 7.05 -16.03
CA ALA A 55 -20.92 5.62 -15.97
C ALA A 55 -19.53 5.28 -16.54
N THR A 56 -19.09 5.98 -17.60
CA THR A 56 -17.74 5.82 -18.16
C THR A 56 -16.65 6.18 -17.16
N TYR A 57 -16.78 7.31 -16.48
CA TYR A 57 -15.80 7.74 -15.48
C TYR A 57 -15.71 6.75 -14.30
N VAL A 58 -16.86 6.28 -13.81
CA VAL A 58 -16.93 5.27 -12.76
C VAL A 58 -16.30 3.94 -13.22
N ALA A 59 -16.56 3.53 -14.46
CA ALA A 59 -15.94 2.34 -15.04
C ALA A 59 -14.42 2.47 -15.18
N ASP A 60 -13.91 3.66 -15.52
CA ASP A 60 -12.47 3.91 -15.58
C ASP A 60 -11.80 3.80 -14.20
N LEU A 61 -12.46 4.27 -13.14
CA LEU A 61 -11.98 4.08 -11.77
C LEU A 61 -11.97 2.60 -11.37
N ILE A 62 -13.03 1.86 -11.65
CA ILE A 62 -13.08 0.41 -11.39
C ILE A 62 -11.97 -0.34 -12.15
N ASN A 63 -11.75 0.01 -13.43
CA ASN A 63 -10.68 -0.56 -14.23
C ASN A 63 -9.29 -0.21 -13.68
N CYS A 64 -9.12 0.99 -13.14
CA CYS A 64 -7.88 1.42 -12.48
C CYS A 64 -7.63 0.59 -11.21
N ALA A 65 -8.63 0.44 -10.34
CA ALA A 65 -8.55 -0.40 -9.15
C ALA A 65 -8.16 -1.85 -9.50
N ALA A 66 -8.79 -2.43 -10.52
CA ALA A 66 -8.49 -3.78 -10.98
C ALA A 66 -7.08 -3.94 -11.59
N LYS A 67 -6.52 -2.87 -12.18
CA LYS A 67 -5.11 -2.88 -12.64
C LYS A 67 -4.15 -2.86 -11.45
N LEU A 68 -4.41 -2.00 -10.46
CA LEU A 68 -3.59 -1.92 -9.24
C LEU A 68 -3.57 -3.24 -8.48
N ASP A 69 -4.73 -3.91 -8.33
CA ASP A 69 -4.82 -5.19 -7.64
C ASP A 69 -4.04 -6.29 -8.38
N ARG A 70 -4.14 -6.35 -9.72
CA ARG A 70 -3.32 -7.26 -10.54
C ARG A 70 -1.83 -6.99 -10.42
N SER A 71 -1.40 -5.74 -10.51
CA SER A 71 0.01 -5.38 -10.32
C SER A 71 0.50 -5.75 -8.92
N SER A 72 -0.35 -5.71 -7.90
CA SER A 72 0.01 -6.18 -6.56
C SER A 72 0.28 -7.68 -6.51
N ALA A 73 -0.48 -8.48 -7.27
CA ALA A 73 -0.27 -9.93 -7.38
C ALA A 73 1.00 -10.25 -8.19
N GLU A 74 1.29 -9.49 -9.23
CA GLU A 74 2.52 -9.65 -10.03
C GLU A 74 3.79 -9.34 -9.22
N VAL A 75 3.76 -8.30 -8.38
CA VAL A 75 4.87 -7.99 -7.45
C VAL A 75 5.12 -9.17 -6.50
N PHE A 76 4.09 -9.87 -6.05
CA PHE A 76 4.27 -11.06 -5.22
C PHE A 76 4.99 -12.18 -5.96
N GLU A 77 4.62 -12.43 -7.22
CA GLU A 77 5.22 -13.52 -8.01
C GLU A 77 6.67 -13.23 -8.46
N ILE A 78 7.01 -11.97 -8.75
CA ILE A 78 8.40 -11.60 -9.15
C ILE A 78 9.40 -11.79 -8.00
N PHE A 79 8.98 -11.50 -6.76
CA PHE A 79 9.85 -11.58 -5.58
C PHE A 79 9.63 -12.85 -4.76
N ARG A 80 8.86 -13.81 -5.28
CA ARG A 80 8.68 -15.11 -4.64
C ARG A 80 9.99 -15.88 -4.74
N GLU A 81 10.71 -15.98 -3.63
CA GLU A 81 11.86 -16.88 -3.56
C GLU A 81 11.41 -18.31 -3.93
N PRO A 82 12.19 -19.02 -4.77
CA PRO A 82 11.89 -20.41 -5.06
C PRO A 82 11.92 -21.21 -3.75
N PRO A 83 11.04 -22.20 -3.56
CA PRO A 83 11.05 -23.01 -2.36
C PRO A 83 12.44 -23.62 -2.16
N VAL A 84 12.98 -23.46 -0.96
CA VAL A 84 14.27 -24.01 -0.52
C VAL A 84 14.21 -25.53 -0.66
N GLY A 85 14.58 -26.03 -1.84
CA GLY A 85 14.35 -27.42 -2.23
C GLY A 85 14.32 -27.66 -3.74
N ALA A 86 14.07 -26.63 -4.56
CA ALA A 86 14.02 -26.76 -6.02
C ALA A 86 15.40 -26.91 -6.71
N LEU A 87 16.51 -26.77 -5.97
CA LEU A 87 17.88 -26.85 -6.50
C LEU A 87 18.61 -28.18 -6.16
N ARG A 88 17.91 -29.32 -6.16
CA ARG A 88 18.56 -30.64 -6.11
C ARG A 88 18.06 -31.58 -7.20
N ARG A 89 18.74 -31.55 -8.35
CA ARG A 89 19.46 -32.70 -8.95
C ARG A 89 19.70 -32.42 -10.43
N VAL A 90 20.94 -32.06 -10.75
CA VAL A 90 21.55 -32.48 -12.00
C VAL A 90 22.83 -33.19 -11.59
N GLN A 91 22.74 -34.52 -11.53
CA GLN A 91 23.90 -35.40 -11.63
C GLN A 91 24.20 -35.61 -13.10
#